data_AF-A0A3D3LCH0-F1
#
_entry.id   AF-A0A3D3LCH0-F1
#
_cell.length_a   1.000
_cell.length_b   1.000
_cell.length_c   1.000
_cell.angle_alpha   90.00
_cell.angle_beta   90.00
_cell.angle_gamma   90.00
#
_symmetry.space_group_name_H-M   'P 1'
#
loop_
_entity.id
_entity.type
_entity.pdbx_description
1 polymer ?
#
loop_
_entity_poly.entity_id
_entity_poly.type
_entity_poly.pdbx_seq_one_letter_code
_entity_poly.pdbx_strand_id
1 'polypeptide(L)'
;MSSRPHLNGNAAPRPPTHSGSGALFPDRLWARMDSTGGCHEQENDEAIGILAAELRLTQRQAEVLHWVAQGKTNEETATILGCGYQTIKTHLKDIYLRLGVNNRAGAIGAAYDMLYRQLRRKSSPERGMPEKSPAQ
;
A
#
# COMPACT_ATOMS: atom_id res chain seq x y z
N MET A 1 29.79 -41.03 -1.40
CA MET A 1 28.77 -40.57 -0.43
C MET A 1 28.67 -39.06 -0.52
N SER A 2 27.46 -38.57 -0.78
CA SER A 2 27.15 -37.19 -1.15
C SER A 2 27.17 -36.24 0.04
N SER A 3 27.89 -35.13 -0.07
CA SER A 3 27.71 -33.97 0.82
C SER A 3 27.23 -32.79 -0.02
N ARG A 4 25.91 -32.53 0.06
CA ARG A 4 25.26 -31.32 -0.45
C ARG A 4 25.40 -30.20 0.61
N PRO A 5 25.75 -28.97 0.24
CA PRO A 5 25.54 -27.83 1.12
C PRO A 5 24.05 -27.47 1.16
N HIS A 6 23.61 -27.06 2.35
CA HIS A 6 22.27 -26.61 2.69
C HIS A 6 22.01 -25.23 2.07
N LEU A 7 21.12 -25.16 1.07
CA LEU A 7 20.60 -23.88 0.57
C LEU A 7 19.52 -23.40 1.55
N ASN A 8 19.83 -22.34 2.28
CA ASN A 8 18.88 -21.59 3.09
C ASN A 8 17.83 -20.97 2.16
N GLY A 9 16.57 -21.37 2.33
CA GLY A 9 15.46 -21.00 1.46
C GLY A 9 14.96 -19.58 1.72
N ASN A 10 15.58 -18.60 1.07
CA ASN A 10 14.95 -17.30 0.81
C ASN A 10 15.10 -16.96 -0.69
N ALA A 11 14.49 -17.80 -1.53
CA ALA A 11 14.41 -17.54 -2.96
C ALA A 11 13.26 -16.56 -3.21
N ALA A 12 13.62 -15.33 -3.61
CA ALA A 12 12.66 -14.35 -4.12
C ALA A 12 11.77 -15.00 -5.21
N PRO A 13 10.48 -14.61 -5.32
CA PRO A 13 9.63 -15.11 -6.39
C PRO A 13 10.24 -14.70 -7.74
N ARG A 14 10.65 -15.70 -8.52
CA ARG A 14 11.08 -15.52 -9.91
C ARG A 14 9.96 -14.82 -10.71
N PRO A 15 10.29 -13.86 -11.59
CA PRO A 15 9.28 -13.24 -12.44
C PRO A 15 8.63 -14.31 -13.35
N PRO A 16 7.34 -14.18 -13.68
CA PRO A 16 6.69 -15.08 -14.62
C PRO A 16 7.36 -14.96 -15.99
N THR A 17 8.05 -16.01 -16.41
CA THR A 17 8.53 -16.15 -17.79
C THR A 17 7.34 -16.51 -18.67
N HIS A 18 6.52 -15.51 -19.03
CA HIS A 18 5.59 -15.67 -20.15
C HIS A 18 6.13 -14.92 -21.35
N SER A 19 6.65 -15.72 -22.28
CA SER A 19 6.74 -15.36 -23.70
C SER A 19 5.36 -14.87 -24.15
N GLY A 20 5.26 -13.58 -24.49
CA GLY A 20 4.03 -13.01 -25.06
C GLY A 20 3.67 -11.62 -24.54
N SER A 21 4.16 -10.62 -25.26
CA SER A 21 3.51 -9.33 -25.55
C SER A 21 3.09 -8.41 -24.38
N GLY A 22 3.84 -7.29 -24.26
CA GLY A 22 3.25 -6.00 -23.89
C GLY A 22 3.46 -5.50 -22.46
N ALA A 23 4.69 -5.56 -21.95
CA ALA A 23 5.04 -4.85 -20.72
C ALA A 23 5.01 -3.32 -20.95
N LEU A 24 3.94 -2.66 -20.52
CA LEU A 24 3.98 -1.25 -20.12
C LEU A 24 4.37 -1.17 -18.65
N PHE A 25 5.60 -1.62 -18.37
CA PHE A 25 6.30 -1.31 -17.13
C PHE A 25 7.40 -0.30 -17.47
N PRO A 26 7.55 0.81 -16.74
CA PRO A 26 8.69 1.69 -16.92
C PRO A 26 9.97 0.91 -16.56
N ASP A 27 10.80 0.66 -17.57
CA ASP A 27 12.05 -0.10 -17.62
C ASP A 27 13.10 0.27 -16.53
N ARG A 28 12.89 1.37 -15.80
CA ARG A 28 13.89 1.97 -14.89
C ARG A 28 13.79 1.58 -13.42
N LEU A 29 12.77 0.82 -13.00
CA LEU A 29 12.54 0.56 -11.56
C LEU A 29 13.19 -0.72 -11.02
N TRP A 30 13.58 -1.68 -11.88
CA TRP A 30 14.14 -2.95 -11.40
C TRP A 30 15.68 -3.02 -11.48
N ALA A 31 16.30 -2.22 -12.35
CA ALA A 31 17.73 -2.32 -12.68
C ALA A 31 18.66 -1.38 -11.87
N ARG A 32 18.17 -0.73 -10.80
CA ARG A 32 18.98 0.16 -9.94
C ARG A 32 18.79 -0.12 -8.46
N MET A 33 18.74 -1.40 -8.07
CA MET A 33 18.80 -1.82 -6.67
C MET A 33 19.92 -2.85 -6.50
N ASP A 34 21.14 -2.35 -6.59
CA ASP A 34 22.35 -3.05 -6.17
C ASP A 34 22.61 -2.75 -4.68
N SER A 35 22.56 -3.81 -3.87
CA SER A 35 23.48 -4.12 -2.77
C SER A 35 23.62 -3.21 -1.53
N THR A 36 22.75 -2.23 -1.28
CA THR A 36 22.66 -1.61 0.08
C THR A 36 21.31 -1.90 0.69
N GLY A 37 21.29 -2.74 1.73
CA GLY A 37 20.09 -3.07 2.49
C GLY A 37 19.39 -1.82 3.00
N GLY A 38 18.07 -1.78 2.83
CA GLY A 38 17.20 -0.73 3.32
C GLY A 38 15.76 -1.03 2.93
N CYS A 39 14.98 -1.46 3.91
CA CYS A 39 13.56 -1.75 3.85
C CYS A 39 12.78 -0.65 3.11
N HIS A 40 12.25 -0.94 1.92
CA HIS A 40 11.37 -0.02 1.16
C HIS A 40 9.98 -0.64 0.88
N GLU A 41 9.57 -1.60 1.71
CA GLU A 41 8.20 -2.14 1.78
C GLU A 41 7.41 -1.59 2.99
N GLN A 42 8.08 -0.92 3.93
CA GLN A 42 7.55 -0.61 5.26
C GLN A 42 6.46 0.49 5.30
N GLU A 43 6.46 1.40 4.31
CA GLU A 43 5.51 2.53 4.25
C GLU A 43 4.11 2.10 3.80
N ASN A 44 4.03 1.07 2.96
CA ASN A 44 2.76 0.57 2.43
C ASN A 44 1.94 -0.16 3.50
N ASP A 45 2.59 -1.05 4.25
CA ASP A 45 1.95 -1.83 5.30
C ASP A 45 1.34 -0.96 6.39
N GLU A 46 2.02 0.14 6.77
CA GLU A 46 1.48 1.08 7.75
C GLU A 46 0.22 1.79 7.23
N ALA A 47 0.26 2.31 5.99
CA ALA A 47 -0.90 2.97 5.40
C ALA A 47 -2.10 2.02 5.28
N ILE A 48 -1.86 0.77 4.88
CA ILE A 48 -2.89 -0.28 4.78
C ILE A 48 -3.46 -0.59 6.16
N GLY A 49 -2.62 -0.75 7.19
CA GLY A 49 -3.06 -0.99 8.56
C GLY A 49 -3.92 0.15 9.12
N ILE A 50 -3.56 1.39 8.83
CA ILE A 50 -4.34 2.58 9.19
C ILE A 50 -5.71 2.55 8.51
N LEU A 51 -5.76 2.30 7.19
CA LEU A 51 -7.02 2.24 6.45
C LEU A 51 -7.91 1.10 6.97
N ALA A 52 -7.33 -0.06 7.26
CA ALA A 52 -8.07 -1.19 7.83
C ALA A 52 -8.69 -0.84 9.19
N ALA A 53 -7.92 -0.23 10.09
CA ALA A 53 -8.37 0.13 11.43
C ALA A 53 -9.40 1.27 11.44
N GLU A 54 -9.11 2.39 10.75
CA GLU A 54 -9.97 3.58 10.77
C GLU A 54 -11.25 3.39 9.97
N LEU A 55 -11.18 2.70 8.82
CA LEU A 55 -12.33 2.47 7.95
C LEU A 55 -13.04 1.14 8.22
N ARG A 56 -12.61 0.39 9.25
CA ARG A 56 -13.12 -0.95 9.62
C ARG A 56 -13.15 -1.93 8.44
N LEU A 57 -12.18 -1.81 7.54
CA LEU A 57 -12.04 -2.67 6.37
C LEU A 57 -11.26 -3.94 6.73
N THR A 58 -11.48 -5.01 5.98
CA THR A 58 -10.59 -6.18 6.05
C THR A 58 -9.21 -5.82 5.46
N GLN A 59 -8.17 -6.59 5.80
CA GLN A 59 -6.82 -6.36 5.27
C GLN A 59 -6.82 -6.27 3.74
N ARG A 60 -7.47 -7.23 3.09
CA ARG A 60 -7.59 -7.28 1.61
C ARG A 60 -8.34 -6.07 1.04
N GLN A 61 -9.37 -5.59 1.73
CA GLN A 61 -10.10 -4.40 1.30
C GLN A 61 -9.24 -3.13 1.44
N ALA A 62 -8.46 -3.03 2.51
CA ALA A 62 -7.54 -1.90 2.71
C ALA A 62 -6.41 -1.90 1.68
N GLU A 63 -5.86 -3.07 1.34
CA GLU A 63 -4.87 -3.22 0.25
C GLU A 63 -5.43 -2.71 -1.09
N VAL A 64 -6.64 -3.15 -1.46
CA VAL A 64 -7.31 -2.71 -2.70
C VAL A 64 -7.53 -1.20 -2.69
N LEU A 65 -8.05 -0.65 -1.58
CA LEU A 65 -8.30 0.78 -1.46
C LEU A 65 -7.02 1.61 -1.53
N HIS A 66 -5.94 1.11 -0.93
CA HIS A 66 -4.62 1.75 -0.96
C HIS A 66 -4.12 1.91 -2.40
N TRP A 67 -4.08 0.84 -3.19
CA TRP A 67 -3.61 0.90 -4.59
C TRP A 67 -4.51 1.77 -5.47
N VAL A 68 -5.82 1.75 -5.20
CA VAL A 68 -6.78 2.61 -5.91
C VAL A 68 -6.59 4.09 -5.56
N ALA A 69 -6.25 4.41 -4.31
CA ALA A 69 -5.88 5.75 -3.86
C ALA A 69 -4.57 6.25 -4.47
N GLN A 70 -3.61 5.34 -4.71
CA GLN A 70 -2.38 5.60 -5.49
C GLN A 70 -2.64 5.79 -6.99
N GLY A 71 -3.89 5.69 -7.45
CA GLY A 71 -4.26 5.93 -8.84
C GLY A 71 -4.16 4.71 -9.74
N LYS A 72 -3.90 3.51 -9.20
CA LYS A 72 -3.82 2.27 -10.00
C LYS A 72 -5.18 1.87 -10.57
N THR A 73 -5.19 1.44 -11.81
CA THR A 73 -6.39 0.86 -12.43
C THR A 73 -6.77 -0.45 -11.74
N ASN A 74 -8.00 -0.92 -11.93
CA ASN A 74 -8.45 -2.16 -11.31
C ASN A 74 -7.66 -3.37 -11.85
N GLU A 75 -7.22 -3.33 -13.11
CA GLU A 75 -6.41 -4.36 -13.75
C GLU A 75 -4.97 -4.38 -13.21
N GLU A 76 -4.36 -3.21 -13.02
CA GLU A 76 -3.07 -3.11 -12.34
C GLU A 76 -3.17 -3.58 -10.89
N THR A 77 -4.22 -3.17 -10.17
CA THR A 77 -4.44 -3.58 -8.77
C THR A 77 -4.61 -5.09 -8.66
N ALA A 78 -5.38 -5.69 -9.57
CA ALA A 78 -5.51 -7.14 -9.72
C ALA A 78 -4.15 -7.82 -9.92
N THR A 79 -3.32 -7.25 -10.81
CA THR A 79 -1.98 -7.75 -11.11
C THR A 79 -1.06 -7.66 -9.89
N ILE A 80 -1.08 -6.53 -9.18
CA ILE A 80 -0.26 -6.29 -7.98
C ILE A 80 -0.64 -7.24 -6.85
N LEU A 81 -1.94 -7.45 -6.63
CA LEU A 81 -2.44 -8.31 -5.55
C LEU A 81 -2.53 -9.80 -5.96
N GLY A 82 -2.18 -10.15 -7.20
CA GLY A 82 -2.26 -11.52 -7.70
C GLY A 82 -3.68 -12.08 -7.72
N CYS A 83 -4.70 -11.24 -7.90
CA CYS A 83 -6.10 -11.64 -7.94
C CYS A 83 -6.81 -11.18 -9.22
N GLY A 84 -7.99 -11.72 -9.51
CA GLY A 84 -8.72 -11.41 -10.75
C GLY A 84 -9.36 -10.02 -10.73
N TYR A 85 -9.48 -9.38 -11.90
CA TYR A 85 -10.20 -8.12 -12.08
C TYR A 85 -11.63 -8.15 -11.49
N GLN A 86 -12.33 -9.28 -11.66
CA GLN A 86 -13.67 -9.46 -11.12
C GLN A 86 -13.68 -9.47 -9.58
N THR A 87 -12.65 -10.03 -8.96
CA THR A 87 -12.45 -10.03 -7.51
C THR A 87 -12.22 -8.62 -6.99
N ILE A 88 -11.39 -7.82 -7.68
CA ILE A 88 -11.19 -6.40 -7.35
C ILE A 88 -12.51 -5.62 -7.42
N LYS A 89 -13.32 -5.83 -8.48
CA LYS A 89 -14.64 -5.19 -8.59
C LYS A 89 -15.57 -5.54 -7.43
N THR A 90 -15.59 -6.80 -7.02
CA THR A 90 -16.38 -7.24 -5.86
C THR A 90 -15.89 -6.54 -4.59
N HIS A 91 -14.58 -6.56 -4.32
CA HIS A 91 -14.00 -5.87 -3.17
C HIS A 91 -14.32 -4.37 -3.16
N LEU A 92 -14.24 -3.69 -4.31
CA LEU A 92 -14.59 -2.28 -4.41
C LEU A 92 -16.07 -2.01 -4.12
N LYS A 93 -16.98 -2.89 -4.55
CA LYS A 93 -18.40 -2.76 -4.19
C LYS A 93 -18.62 -2.86 -2.68
N ASP A 94 -17.99 -3.83 -2.03
CA ASP A 94 -18.07 -3.99 -0.58
C ASP A 94 -17.45 -2.80 0.16
N ILE A 95 -16.32 -2.28 -0.33
CA ILE A 95 -15.68 -1.08 0.22
C ILE A 95 -16.60 0.13 0.08
N TYR A 96 -17.20 0.33 -1.09
CA TYR A 96 -18.14 1.43 -1.35
C TYR A 96 -19.34 1.38 -0.40
N LEU A 97 -19.91 0.19 -0.21
CA LEU A 97 -21.00 -0.02 0.73
C LEU A 97 -20.59 0.28 2.18
N ARG A 98 -19.38 -0.14 2.59
CA ARG A 98 -18.87 0.08 3.94
C ARG A 98 -18.52 1.54 4.22
N LEU A 99 -18.01 2.24 3.23
CA LEU A 99 -17.66 3.66 3.32
C LEU A 99 -18.85 4.60 3.08
N GLY A 100 -19.98 4.08 2.57
CA GLY A 100 -21.13 4.89 2.18
C GLY A 100 -20.86 5.79 0.97
N VAL A 101 -19.90 5.41 0.11
CA VAL A 101 -19.51 6.17 -1.09
C VAL A 101 -19.94 5.41 -2.33
N ASN A 102 -20.40 6.12 -3.36
CA ASN A 102 -20.87 5.47 -4.60
C ASN A 102 -19.83 5.44 -5.72
N ASN A 103 -18.76 6.25 -5.59
CA ASN A 103 -17.82 6.49 -6.66
C ASN A 103 -16.38 6.24 -6.20
N ARG A 104 -15.52 5.86 -7.14
CA ARG A 104 -14.07 5.69 -6.95
C ARG A 104 -13.43 6.93 -6.32
N ALA A 105 -13.77 8.12 -6.82
CA ALA A 105 -13.25 9.38 -6.26
C ALA A 105 -13.64 9.59 -4.78
N GLY A 106 -14.84 9.16 -4.39
CA GLY A 106 -15.29 9.23 -2.99
C GLY A 106 -14.49 8.29 -2.09
N ALA A 107 -14.23 7.06 -2.55
CA ALA A 107 -13.40 6.11 -1.82
C ALA A 107 -11.95 6.59 -1.68
N ILE A 108 -11.38 7.15 -2.76
CA ILE A 108 -10.05 7.76 -2.75
C ILE A 108 -9.99 8.92 -1.75
N GLY A 109 -10.99 9.81 -1.78
CA GLY A 109 -11.09 10.95 -0.85
C GLY A 109 -11.16 10.49 0.60
N ALA A 110 -11.94 9.44 0.91
CA ALA A 110 -12.02 8.87 2.25
C ALA A 110 -10.68 8.29 2.72
N ALA A 111 -9.95 7.59 1.83
CA ALA A 111 -8.63 7.07 2.15
C ALA A 111 -7.63 8.18 2.48
N TYR A 112 -7.57 9.23 1.66
CA TYR A 112 -6.71 10.39 1.91
C TYR A 112 -7.11 11.13 3.19
N ASP A 113 -8.40 11.40 3.41
CA ASP A 113 -8.89 12.06 4.62
C ASP A 113 -8.41 11.35 5.90
N MET A 114 -8.50 10.01 5.94
CA MET A 114 -7.99 9.24 7.07
C MET A 114 -6.47 9.32 7.23
N LEU A 115 -5.72 9.17 6.13
CA LEU A 115 -4.26 9.27 6.17
C LEU A 115 -3.81 10.68 6.62
N TYR A 116 -4.45 11.74 6.15
CA TYR A 116 -4.15 13.11 6.57
C TYR A 116 -4.49 13.38 8.05
N ARG A 117 -5.59 12.82 8.57
CA ARG A 117 -5.91 12.88 10.01
C ARG A 117 -4.82 12.23 10.86
N GLN A 118 -4.29 11.12 10.38
CA GLN A 118 -3.24 10.34 11.05
C GLN A 118 -1.89 11.03 11.01
N LEU A 119 -1.53 11.63 9.87
CA LEU A 119 -0.36 12.49 9.75
C LEU A 119 -0.44 13.64 10.76
N ARG A 120 -1.58 14.34 10.85
CA ARG A 120 -1.77 15.42 11.85
C ARG A 120 -1.62 14.94 13.29
N ARG A 121 -2.03 13.70 13.59
CA ARG A 121 -1.86 13.09 14.93
C ARG A 121 -0.39 12.81 15.24
N LYS A 122 0.36 12.25 14.30
CA LYS A 122 1.80 11.97 14.44
C LYS A 122 2.67 13.23 14.46
N SER A 123 2.25 14.29 13.77
CA SER A 123 2.92 15.60 13.75
C SER A 123 2.64 16.47 14.99
N SER A 124 2.13 15.92 16.09
CA SER A 124 2.24 16.54 17.41
C SER A 124 3.52 16.05 18.07
N PRO A 125 4.70 16.67 17.83
CA PRO A 125 5.74 16.64 18.85
C PRO A 125 5.16 17.37 20.05
N GLU A 126 5.47 16.87 21.24
CA GLU A 126 5.10 17.55 22.47
C GLU A 126 5.50 19.02 22.45
N ARG A 127 4.57 19.85 22.92
CA ARG A 127 4.76 21.16 23.55
C ARG A 127 6.23 21.61 23.65
N GLY A 128 6.60 22.50 22.74
CA GLY A 128 7.66 23.46 22.93
C GLY A 128 7.14 24.86 22.64
N MET A 129 6.03 25.27 23.25
CA MET A 129 5.74 26.70 23.38
C MET A 129 6.67 27.21 24.49
N PRO A 130 7.63 28.11 24.22
CA PRO A 130 8.26 28.84 25.30
C PRO A 130 7.18 29.69 25.97
N GLU A 131 6.78 29.26 27.15
CA GLU A 131 6.17 30.11 28.17
C GLU A 131 7.19 31.22 28.48
N LYS A 132 7.14 32.32 27.73
CA LYS A 132 7.59 33.60 28.26
C LYS A 132 6.35 34.29 28.79
N SER A 133 6.07 33.88 30.02
CA SER A 133 5.47 34.60 31.14
C SER A 133 4.94 36.02 30.85
N PRO A 134 3.75 36.39 31.35
CA PRO A 134 3.25 37.74 31.24
C PRO A 134 4.06 38.71 32.11
N ALA A 135 4.19 39.94 31.59
CA ALA A 135 4.31 41.21 32.31
C ALA A 135 4.93 41.22 33.73
N GLN A 136 6.14 41.79 33.80
CA GLN A 136 6.52 42.78 34.82
C GLN A 136 7.14 43.96 34.09
#